data_AF-A0A7L3Q4Q8-F1
#
_entry.id   AF-A0A7L3Q4Q8-F1
#
_cell.length_a   1.000
_cell.length_b   1.000
_cell.length_c   1.000
_cell.angle_alpha   90.00
_cell.angle_beta   90.00
_cell.angle_gamma   90.00
#
_symmetry.space_group_name_H-M   'P 1'
#
loop_
_entity.id
_entity.type
_entity.pdbx_description
1 polymer ?
#
loop_
_entity_poly.entity_id
_entity_poly.type
_entity_poly.pdbx_seq_one_letter_code
_entity_poly.pdbx_strand_id
1 'polypeptide(L)'
;MDLSTIKRRLEATNSFYTKPEDFVADFRLIFQNCAEFNEVRKVDNLSGFVGSVAFRKIPDSEVADAGMKLEAYFEDLLRNLYPERKFPVQPNSQSEKDNPELTDDSDDDFVQPRKKRLKGEDRQLLK
;
A
#
# COMPACT_ATOMS: atom_id res chain seq x y z
N MET A 1 -4.23 6.04 -1.78
CA MET A 1 -4.50 5.40 -3.10
C MET A 1 -5.32 4.15 -2.86
N ASP A 2 -6.29 3.88 -3.73
CA ASP A 2 -7.26 2.78 -3.62
C ASP A 2 -7.75 2.38 -5.03
N LEU A 3 -8.43 1.21 -5.12
CA LEU A 3 -8.83 0.63 -6.40
C LEU A 3 -9.93 1.42 -7.13
N SER A 4 -10.86 2.05 -6.40
CA SER A 4 -11.91 2.85 -7.04
C SER A 4 -11.32 4.13 -7.65
N THR A 5 -10.36 4.75 -6.98
CA THR A 5 -9.59 5.88 -7.52
C THR A 5 -8.81 5.48 -8.77
N ILE A 6 -8.11 4.34 -8.78
CA ILE A 6 -7.38 3.86 -9.96
C ILE A 6 -8.35 3.56 -11.11
N LYS A 7 -9.47 2.90 -10.84
CA LYS A 7 -10.50 2.62 -11.84
C LYS A 7 -11.02 3.91 -12.48
N ARG A 8 -11.37 4.91 -11.67
CA ARG A 8 -11.82 6.22 -12.15
C ARG A 8 -10.76 6.91 -13.00
N ARG A 9 -9.49 6.87 -12.60
CA ARG A 9 -8.37 7.45 -13.38
C ARG A 9 -8.13 6.73 -14.71
N LEU A 10 -8.39 5.42 -14.75
CA LEU A 10 -8.27 4.61 -15.96
C LEU A 10 -9.43 4.86 -16.95
N GLU A 11 -10.64 5.07 -16.44
CA GLU A 11 -11.86 5.30 -17.24
C GLU A 11 -12.06 6.77 -17.63
N ALA A 12 -11.28 7.69 -17.04
CA ALA A 12 -11.38 9.11 -17.31
C ALA A 12 -11.03 9.44 -18.76
N THR A 13 -11.82 10.34 -19.35
CA THR A 13 -11.65 10.82 -20.73
C THR A 13 -10.30 11.53 -20.94
N ASN A 14 -9.77 12.16 -19.89
CA ASN A 14 -8.42 12.72 -19.88
C ASN A 14 -7.42 11.66 -19.42
N SER A 15 -6.32 11.52 -20.16
CA SER A 15 -5.28 10.53 -19.87
C SER A 15 -4.52 10.89 -18.58
N PHE A 16 -5.01 10.41 -17.43
CA PHE A 16 -4.30 10.46 -16.15
C PHE A 16 -3.10 9.51 -16.13
N TYR A 17 -3.23 8.37 -16.81
CA TYR A 17 -2.14 7.43 -17.03
C TYR A 17 -1.62 7.59 -18.45
N THR A 18 -0.50 8.30 -18.58
CA THR A 18 0.14 8.53 -19.88
C THR A 18 0.97 7.34 -20.32
N LYS A 19 1.44 6.56 -19.35
CA LYS A 19 2.24 5.35 -19.54
C LYS A 19 1.86 4.29 -18.49
N PRO A 20 2.03 2.99 -18.78
CA PRO A 20 1.66 1.92 -17.85
C PRO A 20 2.40 2.00 -16.50
N GLU A 21 3.58 2.61 -16.47
CA GLU A 21 4.35 2.87 -15.25
C GLU A 21 3.59 3.76 -14.25
N ASP A 22 2.74 4.66 -14.73
CA ASP A 22 1.94 5.53 -13.86
C ASP A 22 0.85 4.71 -13.14
N PHE A 23 0.18 3.81 -13.86
CA PHE A 23 -0.78 2.87 -13.29
C PHE A 23 -0.12 1.92 -12.27
N VAL A 24 1.04 1.36 -12.63
CA VAL A 24 1.79 0.46 -11.74
C VAL A 24 2.27 1.19 -10.48
N ALA A 25 2.66 2.45 -10.59
CA ALA A 25 3.05 3.27 -9.44
C ALA A 25 1.87 3.47 -8.47
N ASP A 26 0.70 3.87 -8.96
CA ASP A 26 -0.50 4.02 -8.14
C ASP A 26 -0.92 2.69 -7.49
N PHE A 27 -0.85 1.59 -8.22
CA PHE A 27 -1.21 0.28 -7.68
C PHE A 27 -0.26 -0.16 -6.55
N ARG A 28 1.06 0.04 -6.73
CA ARG A 28 2.06 -0.21 -5.68
C ARG A 28 1.87 0.71 -4.48
N LEU A 29 1.43 1.95 -4.69
CA LEU A 29 1.13 2.89 -3.60
C LEU A 29 -0.01 2.39 -2.70
N ILE A 30 -0.97 1.62 -3.20
CA ILE A 30 -1.99 0.95 -2.36
C ILE A 30 -1.30 0.05 -1.32
N PHE A 31 -0.36 -0.79 -1.77
CA PHE A 31 0.34 -1.73 -0.89
C PHE A 31 1.33 -1.05 0.05
N GLN A 32 2.00 0.00 -0.41
CA GLN A 32 2.88 0.82 0.45
C GLN A 32 2.10 1.47 1.59
N ASN A 33 0.96 2.10 1.27
CA ASN A 33 0.06 2.64 2.29
C ASN A 33 -0.41 1.52 3.23
N CYS A 34 -0.81 0.37 2.70
CA CYS A 34 -1.24 -0.77 3.51
C CYS A 34 -0.15 -1.22 4.50
N ALA A 35 1.10 -1.33 4.05
CA ALA A 35 2.22 -1.73 4.90
C ALA A 35 2.58 -0.66 5.94
N GLU A 36 2.46 0.62 5.59
CA GLU A 36 2.74 1.75 6.49
C GLU A 36 1.72 1.84 7.64
N PHE A 37 0.44 1.63 7.35
CA PHE A 37 -0.64 1.76 8.34
C PHE A 37 -0.91 0.49 9.16
N ASN A 38 -0.63 -0.69 8.63
CA ASN A 38 -1.05 -1.96 9.24
C ASN A 38 0.04 -2.73 9.99
N GLU A 39 1.17 -2.06 10.29
CA GLU A 39 2.37 -2.58 10.97
C GLU A 39 2.87 -3.92 10.41
N VAL A 40 3.96 -3.86 9.64
CA VAL A 40 4.75 -5.04 9.28
C VAL A 40 6.01 -4.99 10.11
N ARG A 41 6.12 -5.80 11.17
CA ARG A 41 7.38 -5.91 11.90
C ARG A 41 8.49 -6.37 10.97
N LYS A 42 9.52 -5.52 10.85
CA LYS A 42 10.85 -5.93 10.42
C LYS A 42 11.44 -6.65 11.62
N VAL A 43 11.44 -7.98 11.60
CA VAL A 43 12.13 -8.74 12.63
C VAL A 43 13.62 -8.65 12.33
N ASP A 44 14.24 -7.61 12.89
CA ASP A 44 15.68 -7.53 12.99
C ASP A 44 16.10 -8.68 13.92
N ASN A 45 16.74 -9.71 13.36
CA ASN A 45 17.30 -10.89 14.05
C ASN A 45 16.37 -12.09 14.24
N LEU A 46 16.25 -12.96 13.21
CA LEU A 46 16.37 -14.39 13.49
C LEU A 46 17.88 -14.71 13.47
N SER A 47 18.50 -14.61 14.64
CA SER A 47 19.95 -14.69 14.87
C SER A 47 20.58 -16.08 14.61
N GLY A 48 20.24 -16.74 13.50
CA GLY A 48 20.65 -18.12 13.24
C GLY A 48 20.94 -18.52 11.79
N PHE A 49 20.87 -17.63 10.80
CA PHE A 49 21.21 -18.01 9.42
C PHE A 49 22.20 -17.03 8.80
N VAL A 50 23.46 -17.44 8.78
CA VAL A 50 24.57 -16.74 8.12
C VAL A 50 24.46 -17.00 6.62
N GLY A 51 23.63 -16.20 5.93
CA GLY A 51 23.48 -16.32 4.48
C GLY A 51 22.25 -15.58 3.97
N SER A 52 22.45 -14.33 3.52
CA SER A 52 21.44 -13.45 2.93
C SER A 52 20.38 -12.94 3.92
N VAL A 53 20.50 -11.69 4.34
CA VAL A 53 19.51 -10.98 5.17
C VAL A 53 18.28 -10.67 4.33
N ALA A 54 17.49 -11.69 4.01
CA ALA A 54 16.13 -11.50 3.53
C ALA A 54 15.29 -11.09 4.75
N PHE A 55 15.13 -9.78 4.96
CA PHE A 55 14.17 -9.23 5.92
C PHE A 55 12.80 -9.88 5.66
N ARG A 56 12.39 -10.82 6.51
CA ARG A 56 11.05 -11.40 6.45
C ARG A 56 10.09 -10.35 6.97
N LYS A 57 9.35 -9.72 6.05
CA LYS A 57 8.16 -8.92 6.36
C LYS A 57 7.13 -9.86 7.00
N ILE A 58 6.84 -9.66 8.30
CA ILE A 58 5.79 -10.42 9.00
C ILE A 58 4.58 -9.50 9.15
N PRO A 59 3.42 -9.84 8.56
CA PRO A 59 2.22 -9.03 8.72
C PRO A 59 1.67 -9.22 10.14
N ASP A 60 1.49 -8.13 10.88
CA ASP A 60 0.94 -8.17 12.25
C ASP A 60 -0.61 -8.03 12.27
N SER A 61 -1.25 -8.01 11.09
CA SER A 61 -2.71 -8.00 10.94
C SER A 61 -3.20 -8.76 9.69
N GLU A 62 -4.47 -9.20 9.70
CA GLU A 62 -5.11 -9.84 8.54
C GLU A 62 -5.07 -8.95 7.30
N VAL A 63 -5.26 -7.64 7.49
CA VAL A 63 -5.20 -6.65 6.41
C VAL A 63 -3.79 -6.56 5.81
N ALA A 64 -2.75 -6.58 6.66
CA ALA A 64 -1.37 -6.58 6.19
C ALA A 64 -1.03 -7.88 5.43
N ASP A 65 -1.51 -9.04 5.89
CA ASP A 65 -1.31 -10.32 5.21
C ASP A 65 -2.01 -10.36 3.84
N ALA A 66 -3.26 -9.91 3.78
CA ALA A 66 -3.99 -9.74 2.52
C ALA A 66 -3.27 -8.78 1.56
N GLY A 67 -2.80 -7.64 2.07
CA GLY A 67 -2.03 -6.65 1.31
C GLY A 67 -0.76 -7.25 0.70
N MET A 68 0.02 -8.01 1.48
CA MET A 68 1.23 -8.68 0.99
C MET A 68 0.93 -9.75 -0.08
N LYS A 69 -0.11 -10.56 0.12
CA LYS A 69 -0.50 -11.60 -0.86
C LYS A 69 -0.95 -10.98 -2.19
N LEU A 70 -1.72 -9.89 -2.11
CA LEU A 70 -2.16 -9.15 -3.29
C LEU A 70 -0.99 -8.46 -4.00
N GLU A 71 -0.03 -7.90 -3.27
CA GLU A 71 1.19 -7.33 -3.83
C GLU A 71 1.97 -8.38 -4.63
N ALA A 72 2.20 -9.55 -4.04
CA ALA A 72 2.90 -10.65 -4.71
C ALA A 72 2.15 -11.13 -5.99
N TYR A 73 0.84 -11.34 -5.87
CA TYR A 73 0.01 -11.76 -7.01
C TYR A 73 0.03 -10.73 -8.14
N PHE A 74 -0.02 -9.44 -7.81
CA PHE A 74 0.03 -8.37 -8.80
C PHE A 74 1.39 -8.33 -9.53
N GLU A 75 2.50 -8.49 -8.82
CA GLU A 75 3.83 -8.53 -9.45
C GLU A 75 4.00 -9.75 -10.37
N ASP A 76 3.43 -10.90 -10.02
CA ASP A 76 3.40 -12.07 -10.89
C ASP A 76 2.55 -11.84 -12.14
N LEU A 77 1.39 -11.20 -11.99
CA LEU A 77 0.56 -10.78 -13.13
C LEU A 77 1.32 -9.82 -14.05
N LEU A 78 2.05 -8.84 -13.49
CA LEU A 78 2.85 -7.91 -14.30
C LEU A 78 3.93 -8.62 -15.11
N ARG A 79 4.63 -9.60 -14.51
CA ARG A 79 5.64 -10.39 -15.22
C ARG A 79 5.04 -11.22 -16.35
N ASN A 80 3.83 -11.75 -16.13
CA ASN A 80 3.12 -12.54 -17.13
C ASN A 80 2.56 -11.69 -18.28
N LEU A 81 1.99 -10.52 -17.98
CA LEU A 81 1.42 -9.61 -18.99
C LEU A 81 2.48 -8.83 -19.76
N TYR A 82 3.59 -8.46 -19.09
CA TYR A 82 4.66 -7.68 -19.68
C TYR A 82 6.05 -8.30 -19.46
N PRO A 83 6.36 -9.44 -20.11
CA PRO A 83 7.63 -10.16 -19.88
C PRO A 83 8.89 -9.33 -20.19
N GLU A 84 8.80 -8.45 -21.19
CA GLU A 84 9.92 -7.63 -21.69
C GLU A 84 9.99 -6.23 -21.05
N ARG A 85 9.03 -5.86 -20.19
CA ARG A 85 9.04 -4.55 -19.53
C ARG A 85 9.47 -4.67 -18.08
N LYS A 86 10.18 -3.64 -17.63
CA LYS A 86 10.52 -3.46 -16.21
C LYS A 86 9.82 -2.23 -15.70
N PHE A 87 9.14 -2.38 -14.57
CA PHE A 87 8.49 -1.29 -13.86
C PHE A 87 9.36 -0.94 -12.65
N PRO A 88 10.29 0.02 -12.74
CA PRO A 88 11.06 0.45 -11.59
C PRO A 88 10.13 1.10 -10.55
N VAL A 89 10.46 0.95 -9.27
CA VAL A 89 9.76 1.67 -8.20
C VAL A 89 10.09 3.16 -8.38
N GLN A 90 9.10 3.97 -8.75
CA GLN A 90 9.29 5.42 -8.81
C GLN A 90 9.38 5.95 -7.37
N PRO A 91 10.40 6.76 -7.04
CA PRO A 91 10.41 7.48 -5.77
C PRO A 91 9.19 8.41 -5.79
N ASN A 92 8.31 8.27 -4.78
CA ASN A 92 7.03 8.96 -4.63
C ASN A 92 7.03 10.36 -5.26
N SER A 93 6.49 10.47 -6.48
CA SER A 93 6.16 11.76 -7.04
C SER A 93 4.84 12.17 -6.38
N GLN A 94 4.93 12.96 -5.31
CA GLN A 94 3.81 13.77 -4.86
C GLN A 94 3.45 14.74 -5.99
N SER A 95 2.66 14.29 -6.96
CA SER A 95 2.00 15.17 -7.91
C SER A 95 0.53 15.27 -7.54
N GLU A 96 0.27 15.86 -6.37
CA GLU A 96 -0.91 16.70 -6.23
C GLU A 96 -0.56 18.06 -6.83
N LYS A 97 -0.93 18.26 -8.09
CA LYS A 97 -1.17 19.59 -8.63
C LYS A 97 -2.43 19.53 -9.48
N ASP A 98 -3.52 19.93 -8.82
CA ASP A 98 -4.58 20.77 -9.33
C ASP A 98 -5.10 20.46 -10.74
N ASN A 99 -6.23 19.76 -10.80
CA ASN A 99 -7.24 20.09 -11.79
C ASN A 99 -8.49 20.62 -11.05
N PRO A 100 -8.64 21.96 -10.91
CA PRO A 100 -9.69 22.56 -10.12
C PRO A 100 -10.96 22.74 -10.97
N GLU A 101 -11.63 21.66 -11.37
CA GLU A 101 -12.96 21.81 -11.99
C GLU A 101 -13.78 20.52 -12.01
N LEU A 102 -14.14 19.99 -10.84
CA LEU A 102 -15.36 19.19 -10.65
C LEU A 102 -15.77 19.31 -9.17
N THR A 103 -16.45 20.39 -8.82
CA THR A 103 -17.22 20.45 -7.58
C THR A 103 -18.45 19.55 -7.77
N ASP A 104 -18.37 18.32 -7.26
CA ASP A 104 -19.56 17.51 -7.01
C ASP A 104 -19.58 17.13 -5.53
N ASP A 105 -20.69 17.50 -4.90
CA ASP A 105 -20.95 17.68 -3.48
C ASP A 105 -21.16 16.32 -2.78
N SER A 106 -20.07 15.67 -2.36
CA SER A 106 -20.15 14.40 -1.63
C SER A 106 -19.29 14.42 -0.37
N ASP A 107 -19.96 14.69 0.74
CA ASP A 107 -19.54 14.51 2.14
C ASP A 107 -19.12 13.06 2.45
N ASP A 108 -17.97 12.61 1.93
CA ASP A 108 -17.31 11.38 2.36
C ASP A 108 -15.89 11.70 2.85
N ASP A 109 -15.82 12.41 3.97
CA ASP A 109 -14.64 12.44 4.84
C ASP A 109 -14.45 11.02 5.45
N PHE A 110 -13.99 10.08 4.63
CA PHE A 110 -13.53 8.77 5.11
C PHE A 110 -12.19 8.96 5.81
N VAL A 111 -12.25 9.41 7.06
CA VAL A 111 -11.12 9.37 7.97
C VAL A 111 -10.83 7.89 8.24
N GLN A 112 -9.74 7.38 7.66
CA GLN A 112 -9.28 6.02 7.92
C GLN A 112 -9.14 5.81 9.43
N PRO A 113 -9.85 4.83 10.04
CA PRO A 113 -9.83 4.63 11.48
C PRO A 113 -8.40 4.30 11.97
N ARG A 114 -7.71 5.29 12.54
CA ARG A 114 -6.47 5.06 13.28
C ARG A 114 -6.81 4.20 14.51
N LYS A 115 -6.17 3.03 14.62
CA LYS A 115 -6.27 2.15 15.80
C LYS A 115 -6.02 2.96 17.07
N LYS A 116 -7.03 3.06 17.94
CA LYS A 116 -6.83 3.47 19.34
C LYS A 116 -5.94 2.40 19.98
N ARG A 117 -4.72 2.76 20.34
CA ARG A 117 -3.83 1.96 21.19
C ARG A 117 -4.62 1.47 22.40
N LEU A 118 -4.82 0.15 22.54
CA LEU A 118 -5.43 -0.44 23.72
C LEU A 118 -4.65 0.04 24.94
N LYS A 119 -5.33 0.78 25.82
CA LYS A 119 -4.79 1.26 27.09
C LYS A 119 -4.67 0.01 27.97
N GLY A 120 -3.44 -0.36 28.32
CA GLY A 120 -3.14 -1.57 29.09
C GLY A 120 -4.00 -1.66 30.34
N GLU A 121 -4.61 -2.83 30.53
CA GLU A 121 -5.22 -3.22 31.80
C GLU A 121 -4.11 -3.64 32.76
N ASP A 122 -3.35 -2.66 33.29
CA ASP A 122 -2.59 -2.87 34.53
C ASP A 122 -3.51 -2.56 35.71
N ARG A 123 -4.50 -3.42 35.95
CA ARG A 123 -5.11 -3.50 37.27
C ARG A 123 -4.14 -4.29 38.15
N GLN A 124 -3.20 -3.53 38.72
CA GLN A 124 -2.25 -3.98 39.72
C GLN A 124 -2.99 -4.80 40.79
N LEU A 125 -2.75 -6.11 40.76
CA LEU A 125 -2.69 -6.92 41.97
C LEU A 125 -1.64 -6.27 42.88
N LEU A 126 -2.03 -5.70 44.02
CA LEU A 126 -1.21 -5.72 45.22
C LEU A 126 -2.04 -5.36 46.47
N LYS A 127 -2.27 -6.41 47.28
CA LYS A 127 -2.55 -6.47 48.73
C LYS A 127 -3.80 -5.81 49.29
#